data_AF-A0A6V8LR20-F1
#
_entry.id   AF-A0A6V8LR20-F1
#
_cell.length_a   1.000
_cell.length_b   1.000
_cell.length_c   1.000
_cell.angle_alpha   90.00
_cell.angle_beta   90.00
_cell.angle_gamma   90.00
#
_symmetry.space_group_name_H-M   'P 1'
#
loop_
_entity.id
_entity.type
_entity.pdbx_description
1 polymer ?
#
loop_
_entity_poly.entity_id
_entity_poly.type
_entity_poly.pdbx_seq_one_letter_code
_entity_poly.pdbx_strand_id
1 'polypeptide(L)'
;MDFRELLLVSLASSAVLGYALLLAVGVGVVVLVHKRETLLRGAATRHERLCRRLREKSLERRKLLVHKAQRRNIKELASLVRAGLKSRRRELSPWARHEAESLAREAVDGLDFERLHALHSLIEGSAQDGLSRELERFLRQET
;
A
#
# COMPACT_ATOMS: atom_id res chain seq x y z
N MET A 1 -26.39 82.69 1.23
CA MET A 1 -26.42 81.34 0.62
C MET A 1 -27.85 81.00 0.34
N ASP A 2 -28.18 80.77 -0.93
CA ASP A 2 -29.55 80.48 -1.34
C ASP A 2 -29.92 79.04 -0.99
N PHE A 3 -31.17 78.81 -0.62
CA PHE A 3 -31.73 77.51 -0.21
C PHE A 3 -31.44 76.38 -1.23
N ARG A 4 -31.30 76.74 -2.50
CA ARG A 4 -30.96 75.87 -3.62
C ARG A 4 -29.53 75.30 -3.55
N GLU A 5 -28.57 76.08 -3.09
CA GLU A 5 -27.17 75.66 -2.93
C GLU A 5 -27.04 74.69 -1.74
N LEU A 6 -27.75 74.96 -0.64
CA LEU A 6 -27.84 74.06 0.52
C LEU A 6 -28.44 72.69 0.15
N LEU A 7 -29.48 72.67 -0.68
CA LEU A 7 -30.09 71.43 -1.18
C LEU A 7 -29.13 70.63 -2.09
N LEU A 8 -28.41 71.30 -3.00
CA LEU A 8 -27.45 70.63 -3.87
C LEU A 8 -26.26 70.05 -3.10
N VAL A 9 -25.75 70.77 -2.10
CA VAL A 9 -24.67 70.28 -1.22
C VAL A 9 -25.16 69.12 -0.35
N SER A 10 -26.39 69.18 0.17
CA SER A 10 -27.00 68.07 0.93
C SER A 10 -27.22 66.82 0.07
N LEU A 11 -27.70 66.98 -1.17
CA LEU A 11 -27.90 65.86 -2.09
C LEU A 11 -26.58 65.24 -2.53
N ALA A 12 -25.57 66.07 -2.84
CA ALA A 12 -24.24 65.63 -3.25
C ALA A 12 -23.51 64.91 -2.10
N SER A 13 -23.58 65.44 -0.87
CA SER A 13 -23.00 64.79 0.31
C SER A 13 -23.68 63.47 0.65
N SER A 14 -25.01 63.37 0.50
CA SER A 14 -25.76 62.12 0.64
C SER A 14 -25.36 61.08 -0.42
N ALA A 15 -25.21 61.49 -1.68
CA ALA A 15 -24.75 60.60 -2.74
C ALA A 15 -23.33 60.08 -2.48
N VAL A 16 -22.41 60.96 -2.05
CA VAL A 16 -21.04 60.58 -1.69
C VAL A 16 -21.02 59.60 -0.51
N LEU A 17 -21.83 59.84 0.52
CA LEU A 17 -21.98 58.91 1.65
C LEU A 17 -22.54 57.56 1.22
N GLY A 18 -23.52 57.53 0.32
CA GLY A 18 -24.07 56.30 -0.25
C GLY A 18 -23.03 55.49 -1.01
N TYR A 19 -22.24 56.13 -1.87
CA TYR A 19 -21.15 55.49 -2.59
C TYR A 19 -20.03 55.00 -1.66
N ALA A 20 -19.68 55.78 -0.64
CA ALA A 20 -18.68 55.39 0.36
C ALA A 20 -19.13 54.14 1.14
N LEU A 21 -20.42 54.06 1.50
CA LEU A 21 -20.98 52.90 2.19
C LEU A 21 -21.00 51.65 1.29
N LEU A 22 -21.37 51.80 0.01
CA LEU A 22 -21.31 50.70 -0.96
C LEU A 22 -19.89 50.17 -1.16
N LEU A 23 -18.90 51.06 -1.26
CA LEU A 23 -17.49 50.67 -1.35
C LEU A 23 -17.03 49.97 -0.07
N ALA A 24 -17.40 50.47 1.11
CA ALA A 24 -17.05 49.84 2.38
C ALA A 24 -17.64 48.42 2.50
N VAL A 25 -18.91 48.23 2.08
CA VAL A 25 -19.55 46.91 2.04
C VAL A 25 -18.84 46.00 1.04
N GLY A 26 -18.53 46.50 -0.17
CA GLY A 26 -17.81 45.74 -1.19
C GLY A 26 -16.45 45.25 -0.70
N VAL A 27 -15.65 46.13 -0.09
CA VAL A 27 -14.35 45.78 0.51
C VAL A 27 -14.54 44.77 1.66
N GLY A 28 -15.55 44.96 2.51
CA GLY A 28 -15.87 44.04 3.60
C GLY A 28 -16.17 42.62 3.11
N VAL A 29 -16.93 42.48 2.02
CA VAL A 29 -17.24 41.19 1.39
C VAL A 29 -15.97 40.54 0.84
N VAL A 30 -15.13 41.29 0.12
CA VAL A 30 -13.86 40.76 -0.43
C VAL A 30 -12.95 40.25 0.68
N VAL A 31 -12.79 41.01 1.78
CA VAL A 31 -11.98 40.60 2.93
C VAL A 31 -12.55 39.33 3.58
N LEU A 32 -13.87 39.22 3.73
CA LEU A 32 -14.52 38.03 4.28
C LEU A 32 -14.32 36.80 3.41
N VAL A 33 -14.49 36.93 2.10
CA VAL A 33 -14.26 35.83 1.14
C VAL A 33 -12.81 35.38 1.19
N HIS A 34 -11.86 36.32 1.17
CA HIS A 34 -10.44 36.00 1.23
C HIS A 34 -10.04 35.31 2.55
N LYS A 35 -10.60 35.77 3.68
CA LYS A 35 -10.38 35.12 4.99
C LYS A 35 -10.97 33.71 5.04
N ARG A 36 -12.14 33.49 4.43
CA ARG A 36 -12.74 32.15 4.34
C ARG A 36 -11.90 31.23 3.46
N GLU A 37 -11.44 31.70 2.31
CA GLU A 37 -10.58 30.91 1.43
C GLU A 37 -9.27 30.51 2.09
N THR A 38 -8.60 31.43 2.80
CA THR A 38 -7.35 31.12 3.49
C THR A 38 -7.54 30.07 4.58
N LEU A 39 -8.63 30.15 5.35
CA LEU A 39 -8.99 29.13 6.34
C LEU A 39 -9.28 27.77 5.69
N LEU A 40 -10.03 27.73 4.58
CA LEU A 40 -10.33 26.50 3.85
C LEU A 40 -9.08 25.87 3.24
N ARG A 41 -8.20 26.67 2.63
CA ARG A 41 -6.90 26.20 2.11
C ARG A 41 -6.03 25.63 3.23
N GLY A 42 -6.03 26.27 4.41
CA GLY A 42 -5.35 25.77 5.60
C GLY A 42 -5.90 24.42 6.09
N ALA A 43 -7.22 24.26 6.11
CA ALA A 43 -7.85 22.99 6.49
C ALA A 43 -7.58 21.88 5.47
N ALA A 44 -7.69 22.17 4.17
CA ALA A 44 -7.44 21.22 3.09
C ALA A 44 -5.99 20.70 3.11
N THR A 45 -5.01 21.59 3.27
CA THR A 45 -3.60 21.19 3.36
C THR A 45 -3.31 20.30 4.58
N ARG A 46 -3.94 20.56 5.73
CA ARG A 46 -3.83 19.69 6.91
C ARG A 46 -4.42 18.31 6.67
N HIS A 47 -5.60 18.25 6.05
CA HIS A 47 -6.26 16.99 5.72
C HIS A 47 -5.42 16.18 4.72
N GLU A 48 -4.89 16.81 3.67
CA GLU A 48 -4.03 16.15 2.70
C GLU A 48 -2.78 15.56 3.36
N ARG A 49 -2.11 16.32 4.25
CA ARG A 49 -0.96 15.82 5.03
C ARG A 49 -1.32 14.64 5.94
N LEU A 50 -2.52 14.62 6.51
CA LEU A 50 -2.99 13.49 7.30
C LEU A 50 -3.23 12.27 6.41
N CYS A 51 -3.93 12.44 5.28
CA CYS A 51 -4.20 11.37 4.32
C CYS A 51 -2.90 10.78 3.76
N ARG A 52 -1.90 11.60 3.42
CA ARG A 52 -0.58 11.11 2.97
C ARG A 52 0.10 10.25 4.04
N ARG A 53 0.17 10.72 5.28
CA ARG A 53 0.75 9.94 6.40
C ARG A 53 -0.01 8.64 6.67
N LEU A 54 -1.34 8.65 6.57
CA LEU A 54 -2.14 7.42 6.72
C LEU A 54 -1.89 6.44 5.57
N ARG A 55 -1.78 6.93 4.33
CA ARG A 55 -1.45 6.10 3.16
C ARG A 55 -0.08 5.46 3.31
N GLU A 56 0.95 6.21 3.66
CA GLU A 56 2.31 5.71 3.90
C GLU A 56 2.31 4.61 4.98
N LYS A 57 1.72 4.88 6.15
CA LYS A 57 1.59 3.88 7.23
C LYS A 57 0.81 2.64 6.78
N SER A 58 -0.24 2.81 5.98
CA SER A 58 -1.02 1.69 5.46
C SER A 58 -0.23 0.83 4.48
N LEU A 59 0.61 1.45 3.65
CA LEU A 59 1.48 0.76 2.70
C LEU A 59 2.55 -0.04 3.44
N GLU A 60 3.21 0.56 4.44
CA GLU A 60 4.18 -0.16 5.29
C GLU A 60 3.55 -1.35 5.99
N ARG A 61 2.37 -1.17 6.61
CA ARG A 61 1.63 -2.27 7.24
C ARG A 61 1.27 -3.36 6.25
N ARG A 62 0.81 -3.01 5.04
CA ARG A 62 0.50 -3.98 3.98
C ARG A 62 1.73 -4.77 3.56
N LYS A 63 2.88 -4.11 3.36
CA LYS A 63 4.15 -4.79 3.06
C LYS A 63 4.52 -5.80 4.16
N LEU A 64 4.44 -5.40 5.43
CA LEU A 64 4.72 -6.29 6.56
C LEU A 64 3.76 -7.48 6.63
N LEU A 65 2.46 -7.25 6.41
CA LEU A 65 1.44 -8.31 6.39
C LEU A 65 1.66 -9.27 5.23
N VAL A 66 1.99 -8.76 4.03
CA VAL A 66 2.31 -9.57 2.86
C VAL A 66 3.54 -10.43 3.12
N HIS A 67 4.63 -9.87 3.64
CA HIS A 67 5.82 -10.65 3.99
C HIS A 67 5.53 -11.72 5.05
N LYS A 68 4.72 -11.39 6.07
CA LYS A 68 4.32 -12.36 7.09
C LYS A 68 3.47 -13.49 6.49
N ALA A 69 2.55 -13.15 5.59
CA ALA A 69 1.73 -14.13 4.88
C ALA A 69 2.59 -15.01 3.96
N GLN A 70 3.50 -14.43 3.16
CA GLN A 70 4.45 -15.17 2.32
C GLN A 70 5.29 -16.15 3.14
N ARG A 71 5.88 -15.70 4.25
CA ARG A 71 6.66 -16.58 5.13
C ARG A 71 5.84 -17.71 5.72
N ARG A 72 4.56 -17.45 6.05
CA ARG A 72 3.63 -18.50 6.50
C ARG A 72 3.34 -19.50 5.39
N ASN A 73 3.03 -19.03 4.18
CA ASN A 73 2.76 -19.88 3.02
C ASN A 73 3.97 -20.76 2.68
N ILE A 74 5.19 -20.21 2.70
CA ILE A 74 6.43 -20.97 2.47
C ILE A 74 6.62 -22.05 3.53
N LYS A 75 6.35 -21.74 4.81
CA LYS A 75 6.41 -22.74 5.89
C LYS A 75 5.35 -23.84 5.73
N GLU A 76 4.13 -23.48 5.35
CA GLU A 76 3.06 -24.43 5.08
C GLU A 76 3.43 -25.34 3.90
N LEU A 77 3.92 -24.78 2.80
CA LEU A 77 4.39 -25.55 1.66
C LEU A 77 5.57 -26.47 2.02
N ALA A 78 6.52 -26.01 2.84
CA ALA A 78 7.63 -26.83 3.29
C ALA A 78 7.15 -27.99 4.17
N SER A 79 6.11 -27.77 4.97
CA SER A 79 5.49 -28.82 5.75
C SER A 79 4.81 -29.88 4.86
N LEU A 80 4.18 -29.46 3.77
CA LEU A 80 3.59 -30.35 2.76
C LEU A 80 4.66 -31.16 2.04
N VAL A 81 5.74 -30.51 1.59
CA VAL A 81 6.90 -31.19 0.98
C VAL A 81 7.47 -32.25 1.93
N ARG A 82 7.70 -31.91 3.19
CA ARG A 82 8.20 -32.87 4.21
C ARG A 82 7.22 -34.01 4.44
N ALA A 83 5.91 -33.74 4.47
CA ALA A 83 4.89 -34.76 4.60
C ALA A 83 4.88 -35.69 3.37
N GLY A 84 5.00 -35.14 2.16
CA GLY A 84 5.14 -35.87 0.90
C GLY A 84 6.36 -36.79 0.90
N LEU A 85 7.54 -36.26 1.20
CA LEU A 85 8.78 -37.05 1.33
C LEU A 85 8.67 -38.16 2.38
N LYS A 86 8.00 -37.88 3.51
CA LYS A 86 7.78 -38.88 4.56
C LYS A 86 6.80 -39.97 4.13
N SER A 87 5.74 -39.61 3.40
CA SER A 87 4.73 -40.56 2.91
C SER A 87 5.32 -41.52 1.86
N ARG A 88 6.19 -41.02 0.97
CA ARG A 88 6.84 -41.79 -0.10
C ARG A 88 8.25 -42.26 0.26
N ARG A 89 8.55 -42.36 1.57
CA ARG A 89 9.90 -42.71 2.08
C ARG A 89 10.46 -44.01 1.51
N ARG A 90 9.60 -44.99 1.19
CA ARG A 90 10.01 -46.31 0.67
C ARG A 90 10.44 -46.28 -0.78
N GLU A 91 10.03 -45.26 -1.53
CA GLU A 91 10.28 -45.08 -2.96
C GLU A 91 11.52 -44.20 -3.23
N LEU A 92 12.08 -43.57 -2.18
CA LEU A 92 13.16 -42.59 -2.27
C LEU A 92 14.50 -43.15 -1.83
N SER A 93 15.56 -42.85 -2.58
CA SER A 93 16.93 -43.12 -2.13
C SER A 93 17.27 -42.31 -0.86
N PRO A 94 18.08 -42.85 0.07
CA PRO A 94 18.47 -42.13 1.29
C PRO A 94 19.16 -40.79 1.01
N TRP A 95 19.95 -40.73 -0.08
CA TRP A 95 20.62 -39.51 -0.54
C TRP A 95 19.60 -38.48 -1.03
N ALA A 96 18.73 -38.84 -1.97
CA ALA A 96 17.75 -37.91 -2.55
C ALA A 96 16.80 -37.34 -1.49
N ARG A 97 16.48 -38.13 -0.46
CA ARG A 97 15.71 -37.66 0.70
C ARG A 97 16.47 -36.63 1.52
N HIS A 98 17.73 -36.90 1.87
CA HIS A 98 18.53 -35.98 2.67
C HIS A 98 18.72 -34.65 1.94
N GLU A 99 19.00 -34.72 0.65
CA GLU A 99 19.22 -33.54 -0.19
C GLU A 99 17.93 -32.73 -0.38
N ALA A 100 16.80 -33.38 -0.64
CA ALA A 100 15.50 -32.69 -0.72
C ALA A 100 15.07 -32.07 0.62
N GLU A 101 15.40 -32.70 1.75
CA GLU A 101 15.18 -32.11 3.07
C GLU A 101 16.09 -30.89 3.31
N SER A 102 17.34 -30.91 2.83
CA SER A 102 18.27 -29.78 2.91
C SER A 102 17.77 -28.61 2.06
N LEU A 103 17.43 -28.88 0.79
CA LEU A 103 16.91 -27.88 -0.13
C LEU A 103 15.61 -27.27 0.39
N ALA A 104 14.71 -28.07 0.98
CA ALA A 104 13.50 -27.53 1.61
C ALA A 104 13.78 -26.64 2.83
N ARG A 105 14.89 -26.85 3.57
CA ARG A 105 15.31 -25.95 4.65
C ARG A 105 15.89 -24.66 4.08
N GLU A 106 16.81 -24.78 3.13
CA GLU A 106 17.42 -23.63 2.45
C GLU A 106 16.38 -22.75 1.77
N ALA A 107 15.38 -23.32 1.11
CA ALA A 107 14.28 -22.58 0.49
C ALA A 107 13.41 -21.85 1.53
N VAL A 108 13.23 -22.41 2.73
CA VAL A 108 12.51 -21.71 3.82
C VAL A 108 13.33 -20.55 4.38
N ASP A 109 14.64 -20.75 4.54
CA ASP A 109 15.56 -19.75 5.07
C ASP A 109 15.81 -18.61 4.07
N GLY A 110 15.91 -18.95 2.78
CA GLY A 110 16.03 -18.02 1.65
C GLY A 110 14.71 -17.41 1.17
N LEU A 111 13.57 -17.83 1.74
CA LEU A 111 12.22 -17.44 1.31
C LEU A 111 11.95 -17.73 -0.19
N ASP A 112 12.51 -18.81 -0.71
CA ASP A 112 12.37 -19.23 -2.11
C ASP A 112 11.14 -20.13 -2.28
N PHE A 113 10.02 -19.50 -2.61
CA PHE A 113 8.76 -20.21 -2.85
C PHE A 113 8.80 -21.04 -4.14
N GLU A 114 9.46 -20.55 -5.19
CA GLU A 114 9.44 -21.20 -6.52
C GLU A 114 10.14 -22.55 -6.47
N ARG A 115 11.33 -22.59 -5.85
CA ARG A 115 12.11 -23.81 -5.67
C ARG A 115 11.37 -24.84 -4.83
N LEU A 116 10.70 -24.37 -3.77
CA LEU A 116 9.91 -25.23 -2.89
C LEU A 116 8.63 -25.75 -3.56
N HIS A 117 8.00 -24.94 -4.41
CA HIS A 117 6.84 -25.31 -5.19
C HIS A 117 7.18 -26.30 -6.31
N ALA A 118 8.32 -26.12 -6.97
CA ALA A 118 8.84 -27.08 -7.94
C ALA A 118 9.07 -28.45 -7.29
N LEU A 119 9.70 -28.47 -6.12
CA LEU A 119 9.89 -29.69 -5.33
C LEU A 119 8.56 -30.35 -4.93
N HIS A 120 7.58 -29.57 -4.47
CA HIS A 120 6.23 -30.07 -4.17
C HIS A 120 5.54 -30.67 -5.40
N SER A 121 5.60 -29.96 -6.53
CA SER A 121 4.96 -30.39 -7.79
C SER A 121 5.58 -31.68 -8.33
N LEU A 122 6.90 -31.86 -8.19
CA LEU A 122 7.60 -33.10 -8.50
C LEU A 122 7.15 -34.25 -7.59
N ILE A 123 6.99 -34.00 -6.30
CA ILE A 123 6.54 -35.02 -5.35
C ILE A 123 5.08 -35.43 -5.64
N GLU A 124 4.20 -34.50 -5.97
CA GLU A 124 2.80 -34.81 -6.29
C GLU A 124 2.63 -35.43 -7.67
N GLY A 125 3.31 -34.89 -8.69
CA GLY A 125 3.14 -35.26 -10.10
C GLY A 125 3.91 -36.51 -10.55
N SER A 126 4.87 -36.98 -9.76
CA SER A 126 5.64 -38.19 -10.08
C SER A 126 4.82 -39.46 -9.84
N ALA A 127 4.89 -40.38 -10.80
CA ALA A 127 4.38 -41.75 -10.63
C ALA A 127 5.24 -42.51 -9.60
N GLN A 128 4.61 -43.40 -8.82
CA GLN A 128 5.22 -44.10 -7.68
C GLN A 128 6.57 -44.79 -8.00
N ASP A 129 6.76 -45.27 -9.23
CA ASP A 129 7.97 -46.00 -9.61
C ASP A 129 9.11 -45.12 -10.18
N GLY A 130 8.87 -43.80 -10.35
CA GLY A 130 9.80 -42.87 -11.00
C GLY A 130 10.37 -41.76 -10.10
N LEU A 131 9.76 -41.53 -8.94
CA LEU A 131 10.02 -40.35 -8.11
C LEU A 131 11.50 -40.19 -7.73
N SER A 132 12.20 -41.24 -7.31
CA SER A 132 13.62 -41.11 -6.91
C SER A 132 14.49 -40.60 -8.07
N ARG A 133 14.26 -41.07 -9.30
CA ARG A 133 15.08 -40.66 -10.45
C ARG A 133 14.79 -39.22 -10.88
N GLU A 134 13.52 -38.83 -10.84
CA GLU A 134 13.09 -37.47 -11.18
C GLU A 134 13.59 -36.47 -10.14
N LEU A 135 13.49 -36.81 -8.86
CA LEU A 135 14.02 -36.02 -7.75
C LEU A 135 15.54 -35.88 -7.84
N GLU A 136 16.27 -36.96 -8.11
CA GLU A 136 17.73 -36.91 -8.27
C GLU A 136 18.16 -36.05 -9.47
N ARG A 137 17.41 -36.07 -10.57
CA ARG A 137 17.68 -35.18 -11.72
C ARG A 137 17.46 -33.72 -11.36
N PHE A 138 16.35 -33.41 -10.69
CA PHE A 138 16.03 -32.06 -10.24
C PHE A 138 17.12 -31.53 -9.29
N LEU A 139 17.49 -32.30 -8.27
CA LEU A 139 18.50 -31.91 -7.29
C LEU A 139 19.87 -31.68 -7.94
N ARG A 140 20.26 -32.47 -8.95
CA ARG A 140 21.51 -32.26 -9.70
C ARG A 140 21.53 -31.03 -10.60
N GLN A 141 20.37 -30.52 -11.02
CA GLN A 141 20.28 -29.29 -11.80
C GLN A 141 20.31 -28.03 -10.92
N GLU A 142 20.00 -28.21 -9.64
CA GLU A 142 19.83 -27.17 -8.63
C GLU A 142 21.08 -26.96 -7.74
N THR A 143 22.00 -27.93 -7.71
CA THR A 143 23.37 -27.83 -7.17
C THR A 143 24.35 -27.30 -8.21
#